data_AF-A0A6I0F1W5-F1
#
_entry.id   AF-A0A6I0F1W5-F1
#
_cell.length_a   1.000
_cell.length_b   1.000
_cell.length_c   1.000
_cell.angle_alpha   90.00
_cell.angle_beta   90.00
_cell.angle_gamma   90.00
#
_symmetry.space_group_name_H-M   'P 1'
#
loop_
_entity.id
_entity.type
_entity.pdbx_description
1 polymer ?
#
loop_
_entity_poly.entity_id
_entity_poly.type
_entity_poly.pdbx_seq_one_letter_code
_entity_poly.pdbx_strand_id
1 'polypeptide(L)'
;MKKATNMIYGKRKMIFLAVILSIVVLLGMAYFITFVYGAYINVENYGVREVLVDESSLNFKGYTISSAQAFSGYQYKIKGEDVYIKIRYSMVSRFNRSGNADINIEGNFENVKNVYLQGRKKDDVRLIWSK
;
A
#
# COMPACT_ATOMS: atom_id res chain seq x y z
N MET A 1 -33.16 4.02 47.15
CA MET A 1 -33.30 3.29 45.86
C MET A 1 -32.88 4.09 44.61
N LYS A 2 -33.23 5.38 44.43
CA LYS A 2 -32.90 6.14 43.19
C LYS A 2 -31.40 6.22 42.80
N LYS A 3 -30.47 6.15 43.75
CA LYS A 3 -29.02 6.28 43.51
C LYS A 3 -28.41 5.07 42.78
N ALA A 4 -28.91 3.86 43.05
CA ALA A 4 -28.43 2.63 42.41
C ALA A 4 -28.89 2.54 40.94
N THR A 5 -30.13 2.96 40.66
CA THR A 5 -30.71 2.98 39.31
C THR A 5 -29.98 3.94 38.38
N ASN A 6 -29.61 5.14 38.87
CA ASN A 6 -28.83 6.12 38.11
C ASN A 6 -27.39 5.63 37.81
N MET A 7 -26.78 4.88 38.73
CA MET A 7 -25.43 4.32 38.55
C MET A 7 -25.40 3.22 37.48
N ILE A 8 -26.42 2.36 37.44
CA ILE A 8 -26.56 1.31 36.41
C ILE A 8 -26.83 1.94 35.03
N TYR A 9 -27.68 2.97 34.98
CA TYR A 9 -28.00 3.67 33.74
C TYR A 9 -26.80 4.42 33.14
N GLY A 10 -25.97 5.06 33.99
CA GLY A 10 -24.72 5.69 33.56
C GLY A 10 -23.71 4.69 32.97
N LYS A 11 -23.55 3.52 33.60
CA LYS A 11 -22.66 2.45 33.09
C LYS A 11 -23.11 1.92 31.73
N ARG A 12 -24.42 1.70 31.52
CA ARG A 12 -24.97 1.26 30.23
C ARG A 12 -24.75 2.29 29.12
N LYS A 13 -24.90 3.59 29.42
CA LYS A 13 -24.60 4.68 28.47
C LYS A 13 -23.12 4.74 28.10
N MET A 14 -22.22 4.59 29.07
CA MET A 14 -20.78 4.56 28.80
C MET A 14 -20.38 3.36 27.93
N ILE A 15 -20.94 2.18 28.19
CA ILE A 15 -20.72 0.98 27.36
C ILE A 15 -21.21 1.24 25.93
N PHE A 16 -22.42 1.80 25.77
CA PHE A 16 -22.97 2.10 24.46
C PHE A 16 -22.10 3.10 23.68
N LEU A 17 -21.63 4.17 24.33
CA LEU A 17 -20.71 5.14 23.72
C LEU A 17 -19.37 4.49 23.34
N ALA A 18 -18.83 3.61 24.19
CA ALA A 18 -17.60 2.88 23.88
C ALA A 18 -17.76 1.95 22.67
N VAL A 19 -18.92 1.30 22.54
CA VAL A 19 -19.24 0.46 21.37
C VAL A 19 -19.34 1.30 20.10
N ILE A 20 -20.07 2.42 20.14
CA ILE A 20 -20.17 3.34 18.99
C ILE A 20 -18.78 3.85 18.59
N LEU A 21 -17.98 4.30 19.55
CA LEU A 21 -16.64 4.80 19.28
C LEU A 21 -15.77 3.71 18.64
N SER A 22 -15.85 2.49 19.14
CA SER A 22 -15.13 1.34 18.59
C SER A 22 -15.52 1.06 17.14
N ILE A 23 -16.83 1.11 16.82
CA ILE A 23 -17.32 0.95 15.45
C ILE A 23 -16.78 2.07 14.54
N VAL A 24 -16.81 3.32 15.00
CA VAL A 24 -16.28 4.46 14.22
C VAL A 24 -14.79 4.30 13.94
N VAL A 25 -14.00 3.87 14.93
CA VAL A 25 -12.56 3.60 14.75
C VAL A 25 -12.33 2.49 13.75
N LEU A 26 -13.07 1.38 13.84
CA LEU A 26 -12.96 0.26 12.90
C LEU A 26 -13.32 0.67 11.48
N LEU A 27 -14.40 1.43 11.29
CA LEU A 27 -14.79 1.96 9.98
C LEU A 27 -13.74 2.93 9.43
N GLY A 28 -13.19 3.80 10.26
CA GLY A 28 -12.12 4.72 9.88
C GLY A 28 -10.84 3.98 9.45
N MET A 29 -10.46 2.93 10.18
CA MET A 29 -9.32 2.09 9.84
C MET A 29 -9.53 1.32 8.54
N ALA A 30 -10.71 0.73 8.35
CA ALA A 30 -11.08 0.06 7.11
C ALA A 30 -10.99 1.03 5.93
N TYR A 31 -11.57 2.23 6.06
CA TYR A 31 -11.50 3.27 5.06
C TYR A 31 -10.06 3.67 4.72
N PHE A 32 -9.22 3.87 5.74
CA PHE A 32 -7.82 4.22 5.54
C PHE A 32 -7.06 3.13 4.77
N ILE A 33 -7.25 1.87 5.13
CA ILE A 33 -6.59 0.75 4.46
C ILE A 33 -7.05 0.64 3.00
N THR A 34 -8.35 0.78 2.72
CA THR A 34 -8.89 0.55 1.37
C THR A 34 -8.69 1.74 0.42
N PHE A 35 -8.81 2.98 0.91
CA PHE A 35 -8.83 4.19 0.05
C PHE A 35 -7.57 5.06 0.14
N VAL A 36 -6.71 4.85 1.14
CA VAL A 36 -5.50 5.67 1.37
C VAL A 36 -4.23 4.84 1.28
N TYR A 37 -4.05 3.85 2.16
CA TYR A 37 -2.80 3.08 2.23
C TYR A 37 -2.69 2.03 1.12
N GLY A 38 -3.81 1.36 0.81
CA GLY A 38 -3.89 0.33 -0.21
C GLY A 38 -3.25 -1.00 0.19
N ALA A 39 -3.15 -1.91 -0.77
CA ALA A 39 -2.56 -3.22 -0.59
C ALA A 39 -1.59 -3.55 -1.73
N TYR A 40 -0.65 -4.45 -1.45
CA TYR A 40 0.14 -5.08 -2.50
C TYR A 40 -0.77 -5.96 -3.36
N ILE A 41 -0.67 -5.82 -4.67
CA ILE A 41 -1.38 -6.69 -5.63
C ILE A 41 -0.37 -7.59 -6.36
N ASN A 42 -0.86 -8.57 -7.10
CA ASN A 42 -0.01 -9.54 -7.80
C ASN A 42 0.68 -8.92 -9.02
N VAL A 43 1.85 -9.44 -9.41
CA VAL A 43 2.64 -8.87 -10.52
C VAL A 43 1.90 -8.90 -11.87
N GLU A 44 1.00 -9.86 -12.06
CA GLU A 44 0.16 -9.99 -13.27
C GLU A 44 -0.80 -8.81 -13.47
N ASN A 45 -1.21 -8.15 -12.38
CA ASN A 45 -2.10 -6.99 -12.46
C ASN A 45 -1.34 -5.67 -12.71
N TYR A 46 -0.04 -5.75 -12.98
CA TYR A 46 0.83 -4.60 -13.23
C TYR A 46 1.43 -4.62 -14.63
N GLY A 47 1.23 -3.51 -15.35
CA GLY A 47 2.02 -3.16 -16.52
C GLY A 47 3.26 -2.36 -16.14
N VAL A 48 4.40 -2.68 -16.74
CA VAL A 48 5.63 -1.87 -16.66
C VAL A 48 5.74 -1.10 -17.96
N ARG A 49 6.02 0.20 -17.87
CA ARG A 49 6.30 1.04 -19.04
C ARG A 49 7.78 1.28 -19.22
N GLU A 50 8.47 1.57 -18.13
CA GLU A 50 9.86 2.00 -18.17
C GLU A 50 10.56 1.64 -16.86
N VAL A 51 11.80 1.17 -16.99
CA VAL A 51 12.72 0.98 -15.88
C VAL A 51 14.07 1.53 -16.32
N LEU A 52 14.56 2.55 -15.62
CA LEU A 52 15.88 3.13 -15.83
C LEU A 52 16.67 2.96 -14.54
N VAL A 53 17.88 2.44 -14.66
CA VAL A 53 18.78 2.19 -13.54
C VAL A 53 20.08 2.91 -13.83
N ASP A 54 20.38 3.91 -13.01
CA ASP A 54 21.64 4.63 -12.98
C ASP A 54 22.37 4.29 -11.68
N GLU A 55 23.66 4.63 -11.55
CA GLU A 55 24.44 4.32 -10.35
C GLU A 55 23.85 4.90 -9.05
N SER A 56 23.14 6.03 -9.14
CA SER A 56 22.59 6.77 -8.01
C SER A 56 21.06 6.71 -7.89
N SER A 57 20.35 6.15 -8.87
CA SER A 57 18.89 6.13 -8.86
C SER A 57 18.28 5.00 -9.67
N LEU A 58 17.07 4.61 -9.27
CA LEU A 58 16.19 3.73 -10.04
C LEU A 58 14.88 4.44 -10.30
N ASN A 59 14.58 4.67 -11.58
CA ASN A 59 13.31 5.22 -12.03
C ASN A 59 12.44 4.11 -12.59
N PHE A 60 11.21 4.00 -12.07
CA PHE A 60 10.24 3.00 -12.49
C PHE A 60 8.92 3.69 -12.84
N LYS A 61 8.40 3.41 -14.04
CA LYS A 61 7.05 3.81 -14.45
C LYS A 61 6.21 2.59 -14.78
N GLY A 62 5.01 2.55 -14.24
CA GLY A 62 4.08 1.45 -14.43
C GLY A 62 2.62 1.87 -14.31
N TYR A 63 1.73 0.89 -14.45
CA TYR A 63 0.29 1.09 -14.30
C TYR A 63 -0.38 -0.19 -13.80
N THR A 64 -1.53 -0.05 -13.14
CA THR A 64 -2.43 -1.17 -12.88
C THR A 64 -3.32 -1.41 -14.09
N ILE A 65 -3.66 -2.67 -14.35
CA ILE A 65 -4.69 -3.04 -15.34
C ILE A 65 -6.12 -2.83 -14.79
N SER A 66 -6.27 -2.61 -13.48
CA SER A 66 -7.57 -2.42 -12.84
C SER A 66 -7.99 -0.95 -12.82
N SER A 67 -9.12 -0.62 -13.46
CA SER A 67 -9.69 0.73 -13.45
C SER A 67 -10.19 1.20 -12.08
N ALA A 68 -10.40 0.29 -11.14
CA ALA A 68 -10.85 0.59 -9.78
C ALA A 68 -9.71 0.93 -8.81
N GLN A 69 -8.45 0.83 -9.27
CA GLN A 69 -7.27 0.95 -8.42
C GLN A 69 -6.41 2.16 -8.78
N ALA A 70 -5.83 2.79 -7.76
CA ALA A 70 -4.89 3.89 -7.89
C ALA A 70 -3.60 3.62 -7.11
N PHE A 71 -2.47 4.07 -7.63
CA PHE A 71 -1.17 3.94 -6.98
C PHE A 71 -1.20 4.65 -5.62
N SER A 72 -0.80 3.95 -4.55
CA SER A 72 -0.82 4.45 -3.18
C SER A 72 0.54 4.40 -2.49
N GLY A 73 1.56 3.87 -3.16
CA GLY A 73 2.95 3.90 -2.70
C GLY A 73 3.72 2.63 -3.05
N TYR A 74 4.94 2.54 -2.54
CA TYR A 74 5.84 1.44 -2.82
C TYR A 74 6.72 1.11 -1.63
N GLN A 75 7.44 0.00 -1.74
CA GLN A 75 8.59 -0.38 -0.92
C GLN A 75 9.64 -1.00 -1.84
N TYR A 76 10.91 -0.92 -1.46
CA TYR A 76 11.96 -1.61 -2.17
C TYR A 76 12.94 -2.28 -1.22
N LYS A 77 13.65 -3.28 -1.72
CA LYS A 77 14.75 -3.95 -1.01
C LYS A 77 15.85 -4.32 -1.98
N ILE A 78 17.09 -4.13 -1.57
CA ILE A 78 18.28 -4.58 -2.29
C ILE A 78 18.79 -5.85 -1.63
N LYS A 79 19.11 -6.88 -2.41
CA LYS A 79 19.70 -8.14 -1.95
C LYS A 79 20.82 -8.55 -2.90
N GLY A 80 22.06 -8.31 -2.50
CA GLY A 80 23.20 -8.49 -3.41
C GLY A 80 23.06 -7.57 -4.61
N GLU A 81 23.01 -8.16 -5.80
CA GLU A 81 22.91 -7.45 -7.08
C GLU A 81 21.45 -7.30 -7.57
N ASP A 82 20.48 -7.72 -6.77
CA ASP A 82 19.07 -7.71 -7.12
C ASP A 82 18.29 -6.65 -6.35
N VAL A 83 17.43 -5.91 -7.05
CA VAL A 83 16.46 -4.98 -6.46
C VAL A 83 15.05 -5.55 -6.58
N TYR A 84 14.29 -5.51 -5.50
CA TYR A 84 12.89 -5.94 -5.46
C TYR A 84 12.00 -4.76 -5.13
N ILE A 85 11.08 -4.42 -6.03
CA ILE A 85 10.12 -3.33 -5.87
C ILE A 85 8.75 -3.93 -5.59
N LYS A 86 8.11 -3.50 -4.50
CA LYS A 86 6.74 -3.83 -4.16
C LYS A 86 5.86 -2.60 -4.29
N ILE A 87 4.75 -2.73 -5.02
CA ILE A 87 3.86 -1.60 -5.26
C ILE A 87 2.53 -1.82 -4.55
N ARG A 88 2.00 -0.75 -3.94
CA ARG A 88 0.69 -0.72 -3.28
C ARG A 88 -0.29 0.10 -4.10
N TYR A 89 -1.50 -0.42 -4.19
CA TYR A 89 -2.63 0.27 -4.81
C TYR A 89 -3.81 0.30 -3.84
N SER A 90 -4.49 1.42 -3.79
CA SER A 90 -5.76 1.59 -3.08
C SER A 90 -6.91 1.62 -4.08
N MET A 91 -8.16 1.62 -3.60
CA MET A 91 -9.28 2.05 -4.43
C MET A 91 -9.09 3.50 -4.87
N VAL A 92 -9.56 3.82 -6.07
CA VAL A 92 -9.60 5.20 -6.56
C VAL A 92 -10.36 6.07 -5.57
N SER A 93 -9.73 7.17 -5.16
CA SER A 93 -10.26 8.09 -4.16
C SER A 93 -9.75 9.50 -4.42
N ARG A 94 -10.22 10.47 -3.62
CA ARG A 94 -9.68 11.84 -3.67
C ARG A 94 -8.18 11.91 -3.37
N PHE A 95 -7.64 10.94 -2.63
CA PHE A 95 -6.24 10.85 -2.22
C PHE A 95 -5.37 10.20 -3.30
N ASN A 96 -5.85 9.11 -3.89
CA ASN A 96 -5.16 8.37 -4.94
C ASN A 96 -6.06 8.28 -6.17
N ARG A 97 -5.73 9.03 -7.23
CA ARG A 97 -6.60 9.19 -8.41
C ARG A 97 -6.10 8.46 -9.65
N SER A 98 -4.81 8.15 -9.70
CA SER A 98 -4.13 7.64 -10.90
C SER A 98 -3.77 6.18 -10.73
N GLY A 99 -4.12 5.36 -11.73
CA GLY A 99 -3.60 4.01 -11.86
C GLY A 99 -2.12 3.95 -12.26
N ASN A 100 -1.53 5.06 -12.68
CA ASN A 100 -0.12 5.14 -13.05
C ASN A 100 0.76 5.30 -11.81
N ALA A 101 1.86 4.55 -11.77
CA ALA A 101 2.94 4.69 -10.80
C ALA A 101 4.13 5.37 -11.47
N ASP A 102 4.67 6.38 -10.81
CA ASP A 102 5.93 7.04 -11.17
C ASP A 102 6.79 7.08 -9.90
N ILE A 103 7.87 6.30 -9.90
CA ILE A 103 8.68 6.02 -8.72
C ILE A 103 10.11 6.39 -9.05
N ASN A 104 10.69 7.30 -8.27
CA ASN A 104 12.13 7.54 -8.22
C ASN A 104 12.67 7.05 -6.87
N ILE A 105 13.65 6.16 -6.91
CA ILE A 105 14.34 5.62 -5.74
C ILE A 105 15.79 6.08 -5.80
N GLU A 106 16.17 6.96 -4.88
CA GLU A 106 17.57 7.38 -4.71
C GLU A 106 18.33 6.37 -3.85
N GLY A 107 19.58 6.07 -4.21
CA GLY A 107 20.39 5.05 -3.52
C GLY A 107 21.68 4.71 -4.27
N ASN A 108 22.35 3.64 -3.86
CA ASN A 108 23.48 3.08 -4.60
C ASN A 108 23.01 1.85 -5.39
N PHE A 109 23.06 1.95 -6.71
CA PHE A 109 22.67 0.90 -7.65
C PHE A 109 23.81 0.49 -8.61
N GLU A 110 25.05 0.89 -8.32
CA GLU A 110 26.24 0.63 -9.17
C GLU A 110 26.40 -0.86 -9.50
N ASN A 111 26.15 -1.73 -8.52
CA ASN A 111 26.30 -3.18 -8.62
C ASN A 111 24.99 -3.92 -8.94
N VAL A 112 23.92 -3.20 -9.26
CA VAL A 112 22.63 -3.84 -9.55
C VAL A 112 22.66 -4.46 -10.95
N LYS A 113 22.35 -5.76 -11.00
CA LYS A 113 22.21 -6.53 -12.24
C LYS A 113 20.77 -6.75 -12.60
N ASN A 114 19.88 -6.91 -11.62
CA ASN A 114 18.49 -7.24 -11.87
C ASN A 114 17.55 -6.33 -11.07
N VAL A 115 16.44 -5.95 -11.70
CA VAL A 115 15.30 -5.36 -11.00
C VAL A 115 14.09 -6.26 -11.18
N TYR A 116 13.45 -6.57 -10.06
CA TYR A 116 12.27 -7.39 -9.96
C TYR A 116 11.09 -6.58 -9.44
N LEU A 117 9.94 -6.78 -10.06
CA LEU A 117 8.67 -6.45 -9.43
C LEU A 117 8.27 -7.63 -8.54
N GLN A 118 7.94 -7.37 -7.29
CA GLN A 118 7.43 -8.36 -6.36
C GLN A 118 6.01 -7.99 -5.93
N GLY A 119 5.08 -8.91 -6.15
CA GLY A 119 3.68 -8.74 -5.79
C GLY A 119 3.41 -9.02 -4.32
N ARG A 120 2.21 -9.51 -4.00
CA ARG A 120 1.79 -9.68 -2.59
C ARG A 120 2.68 -10.69 -1.87
N LYS A 121 2.91 -11.84 -2.49
CA LYS A 121 3.69 -12.94 -1.92
C LYS A 121 5.19 -12.76 -2.19
N LYS A 122 6.04 -13.63 -1.64
CA LYS A 122 7.51 -13.56 -1.82
C LYS A 122 7.99 -14.20 -3.11
N ASP A 123 7.26 -15.22 -3.56
CA ASP A 123 7.44 -16.02 -4.77
C ASP A 123 6.74 -15.40 -6.00
N ASP A 124 5.81 -14.48 -5.78
CA ASP A 124 5.16 -13.68 -6.82
C ASP A 124 6.13 -12.57 -7.31
N VAL A 125 7.02 -12.94 -8.22
CA VAL A 125 8.12 -12.10 -8.69
C VAL A 125 8.20 -12.11 -10.22
N ARG A 126 8.50 -10.96 -10.82
CA ARG A 126 8.73 -10.80 -12.25
C ARG A 126 9.99 -9.97 -12.48
N LEU A 127 10.94 -10.49 -13.27
CA LEU A 127 12.08 -9.71 -13.75
C LEU A 127 11.57 -8.59 -14.67
N ILE A 128 11.95 -7.35 -14.41
CA ILE A 128 11.51 -6.18 -15.19
C ILE A 128 12.66 -5.40 -15.83
N TRP A 129 13.90 -5.67 -15.41
CA TRP A 129 15.11 -5.10 -16.00
C TRP A 129 16.31 -5.98 -15.67
N SER A 130 17.26 -6.06 -16.61
CA SER A 130 18.58 -6.69 -16.43
C SER A 130 19.64 -5.86 -17.13
N LYS A 131 20.84 -5.79 -16.54
CA LYS A 131 22.06 -5.28 -17.19
C LYS A 131 22.68 -6.32 -18.12
#